data_AF-A0A1C2GS16-F1
#
_entry.id   AF-A0A1C2GS16-F1
#
_cell.length_a   1.000
_cell.length_b   1.000
_cell.length_c   1.000
_cell.angle_alpha   90.00
_cell.angle_beta   90.00
_cell.angle_gamma   90.00
#
_symmetry.space_group_name_H-M   'P 1'
#
loop_
_entity.id
_entity.type
_entity.pdbx_description
1 polymer ?
#
loop_
_entity_poly.entity_id
_entity_poly.type
_entity_poly.pdbx_seq_one_letter_code
_entity_poly.pdbx_strand_id
1 'polypeptide(L)'
;MEETLTAETKKCVNCGAPVGAGRKDRQYCSDLCKTEYNNNKQAAKRRKEKNTQEVSVPDFVSGINAILLNNRRILDECLGEGEKCTLKKRDVDGRGFRFKFFTSCDSTTTGVEYYFCYDLGYKIVEEERLVIVRRPREATY
;
A
#
# COMPACT_ATOMS: atom_id res chain seq x y z
N MET A 1 41.40 48.48 2.39
CA MET A 1 39.96 48.38 2.72
C MET A 1 39.36 47.40 1.75
N GLU A 2 39.29 46.13 2.14
CA GLU A 2 38.58 45.10 1.38
C GLU A 2 37.45 44.60 2.26
N GLU A 3 36.25 45.14 2.04
CA GLU A 3 35.01 44.57 2.59
C GLU A 3 34.57 43.44 1.67
N THR A 4 34.83 42.20 2.07
CA THR A 4 34.28 41.03 1.41
C THR A 4 32.79 40.91 1.75
N LEU A 5 31.93 41.29 0.81
CA LEU A 5 30.49 40.99 0.85
C LEU A 5 30.28 39.47 0.88
N THR A 6 29.91 38.93 2.03
CA THR A 6 29.46 37.54 2.17
C THR A 6 28.09 37.39 1.52
N ALA A 7 28.04 36.84 0.30
CA ALA A 7 26.79 36.44 -0.33
C ALA A 7 26.20 35.25 0.45
N GLU A 8 25.13 35.50 1.20
CA GLU A 8 24.39 34.44 1.92
C GLU A 8 23.80 33.44 0.91
N THR A 9 24.42 32.27 0.82
CA THR A 9 23.94 31.19 -0.03
C THR A 9 22.72 30.54 0.63
N LYS A 10 21.54 30.75 0.03
CA LYS A 10 20.30 30.10 0.48
C LYS A 10 20.46 28.59 0.38
N LYS A 11 20.04 27.87 1.43
CA LYS A 11 20.09 26.41 1.48
C LYS A 11 18.74 25.79 1.13
N CYS A 12 18.77 24.65 0.47
CA CYS A 12 17.60 23.87 0.10
C CYS A 12 16.89 23.37 1.36
N VAL A 13 15.58 23.54 1.44
CA VAL A 13 14.77 23.10 2.60
C VAL A 13 14.76 21.57 2.74
N ASN A 14 14.96 20.82 1.64
CA ASN A 14 14.99 19.35 1.66
C ASN A 14 16.35 18.77 2.04
N CYS A 15 17.41 19.17 1.32
CA CYS A 15 18.72 18.51 1.38
C CYS A 15 19.85 19.39 1.92
N GLY A 16 19.58 20.66 2.25
CA GLY A 16 20.59 21.59 2.79
C GLY A 16 21.64 22.09 1.78
N ALA A 17 21.65 21.57 0.54
CA ALA A 17 22.54 22.01 -0.54
C ALA A 17 22.28 23.48 -0.93
N PRO A 18 23.29 24.21 -1.43
CA PRO A 18 23.09 25.58 -1.90
C PRO A 18 22.07 25.61 -3.03
N VAL A 19 21.10 26.51 -2.91
CA VAL A 19 20.13 26.79 -3.96
C VAL A 19 20.86 27.62 -5.01
N GLY A 20 20.99 27.08 -6.22
CA GLY A 20 21.66 27.76 -7.33
C GLY A 20 20.99 29.08 -7.71
N ALA A 21 21.69 29.87 -8.55
CA ALA A 21 21.18 31.14 -9.06
C ALA A 21 19.79 30.97 -9.69
N GLY A 22 18.87 31.86 -9.36
CA GLY A 22 17.47 31.76 -9.77
C GLY A 22 16.62 32.80 -9.06
N ARG A 23 15.29 32.63 -9.14
CA ARG A 23 14.36 33.56 -8.49
C ARG A 23 14.64 33.69 -7.00
N LYS A 24 14.43 34.91 -6.48
CA LYS A 24 14.66 35.24 -5.06
C LYS A 24 13.88 34.36 -4.09
N ASP A 25 12.76 33.79 -4.51
CA ASP A 25 11.87 32.91 -3.73
C ASP A 25 12.15 31.41 -3.91
N ARG A 26 13.22 31.02 -4.61
CA ARG A 26 13.56 29.60 -4.79
C ARG A 26 13.95 28.95 -3.44
N GLN A 27 13.19 27.93 -3.05
CA GLN A 27 13.38 27.19 -1.79
C GLN A 27 14.07 25.82 -1.97
N TYR A 28 14.12 25.31 -3.21
CA TYR A 28 14.63 23.96 -3.52
C TYR A 28 15.73 24.03 -4.56
N CYS A 29 16.75 23.18 -4.43
CA CYS A 29 17.83 23.08 -5.42
C CYS A 29 17.36 22.41 -6.72
N SER A 30 16.34 21.55 -6.68
CA SER A 30 15.77 20.85 -7.85
C SER A 30 14.28 20.53 -7.66
N ASP A 31 13.59 20.21 -8.75
CA ASP A 31 12.19 19.74 -8.70
C ASP A 31 12.05 18.38 -7.98
N LEU A 32 13.10 17.55 -8.03
CA LEU A 32 13.17 16.32 -7.25
C LEU A 32 13.12 16.62 -5.75
N CYS A 33 13.94 17.56 -5.28
CA CYS A 33 13.93 17.97 -3.87
C CYS A 33 12.59 18.58 -3.43
N LYS A 34 11.88 19.26 -4.32
CA LYS A 34 10.53 19.77 -4.04
C LYS A 34 9.53 18.63 -3.84
N THR A 35 9.57 17.64 -4.74
CA THR A 35 8.70 16.46 -4.69
C THR A 35 8.96 15.61 -3.46
N GLU A 36 10.23 15.31 -3.18
CA GLU A 36 10.65 14.55 -1.99
C GLU A 36 10.26 15.25 -0.68
N TYR A 37 10.48 16.57 -0.58
CA TYR A 37 10.07 17.33 0.59
C TYR A 37 8.57 17.26 0.83
N ASN A 38 7.77 17.40 -0.24
CA ASN A 38 6.31 17.29 -0.16
C ASN A 38 5.88 15.88 0.27
N ASN A 39 6.49 14.83 -0.28
CA ASN A 39 6.23 13.44 0.09
C ASN A 39 6.55 13.20 1.58
N ASN A 40 7.70 13.68 2.05
CA ASN A 40 8.14 13.56 3.43
C ASN A 40 7.22 14.33 4.39
N LYS A 41 6.83 15.57 4.03
CA LYS A 41 5.88 16.38 4.80
C LYS A 41 4.52 15.70 4.90
N GLN A 42 4.00 15.16 3.80
CA GLN A 42 2.75 14.40 3.78
C GLN A 42 2.86 13.14 4.65
N ALA A 43 3.97 12.40 4.57
CA ALA A 43 4.21 11.22 5.39
C ALA A 43 4.28 11.54 6.89
N ALA A 44 4.95 12.63 7.26
CA ALA A 44 5.04 13.10 8.64
C ALA A 44 3.66 13.54 9.18
N LYS A 45 2.86 14.22 8.36
CA LYS A 45 1.47 14.60 8.70
C LYS A 45 0.60 13.36 8.93
N ARG A 46 0.61 12.39 8.00
CA ARG A 46 -0.09 11.11 8.14
C ARG A 46 0.29 10.36 9.42
N ARG A 47 1.57 10.35 9.81
CA ARG A 47 2.03 9.73 11.06
C ARG A 47 1.45 10.40 12.31
N LYS A 48 1.27 11.72 12.30
CA LYS A 48 0.66 12.45 13.41
C LYS A 48 -0.85 12.25 13.47
N GLU A 49 -1.54 12.28 12.33
CA GLU A 49 -2.99 12.11 12.23
C GLU A 49 -3.45 10.69 12.61
N LYS A 50 -2.61 9.67 12.43
CA LYS A 50 -2.88 8.30 12.92
C LYS A 50 -3.03 8.20 14.45
N ASN A 51 -2.58 9.19 15.22
CA ASN A 51 -2.75 9.24 16.68
C ASN A 51 -4.01 10.00 17.12
N THR A 52 -4.75 10.62 16.19
CA THR A 52 -6.05 11.23 16.46
C THR A 52 -7.17 10.26 16.06
N GLN A 53 -8.27 10.25 16.81
CA GLN A 53 -9.37 9.29 16.65
C GLN A 53 -10.13 9.43 15.30
N GLU A 54 -9.87 10.49 14.55
CA GLU A 54 -10.44 10.73 13.21
C GLU A 54 -9.47 10.27 12.11
N VAL A 55 -9.83 9.17 11.44
CA VAL A 55 -9.08 8.65 10.29
C VAL A 55 -9.62 9.31 9.01
N SER A 56 -8.75 9.95 8.23
CA SER A 56 -9.14 10.51 6.94
C SER A 56 -9.59 9.41 5.95
N VAL A 57 -10.57 9.70 5.09
CA VAL A 57 -11.06 8.73 4.07
C VAL A 57 -9.90 8.14 3.23
N PRO A 58 -8.93 8.93 2.73
CA PRO A 58 -7.77 8.39 2.01
C PRO A 58 -6.90 7.44 2.85
N ASP A 59 -6.69 7.74 4.14
CA ASP A 59 -5.88 6.89 5.01
C ASP A 59 -6.59 5.57 5.32
N PHE A 60 -7.90 5.61 5.56
CA PHE A 60 -8.74 4.43 5.77
C PHE A 60 -8.68 3.49 4.56
N VAL A 61 -8.94 4.01 3.35
CA VAL A 61 -8.88 3.22 2.11
C VAL A 61 -7.49 2.64 1.88
N SER A 62 -6.43 3.41 2.14
CA SER A 62 -5.04 2.92 2.00
C SER A 62 -4.73 1.79 2.98
N GLY A 63 -5.28 1.84 4.20
CA GLY A 63 -5.13 0.79 5.20
C GLY A 63 -5.84 -0.50 4.79
N ILE A 64 -7.07 -0.40 4.28
CA ILE A 64 -7.80 -1.55 3.73
C ILE A 64 -7.04 -2.16 2.55
N ASN A 65 -6.56 -1.33 1.62
CA ASN A 65 -5.78 -1.82 0.48
C ASN A 65 -4.50 -2.51 0.92
N ALA A 66 -3.81 -2.03 1.95
CA ALA A 66 -2.65 -2.71 2.50
C ALA A 66 -2.99 -4.11 3.05
N ILE A 67 -4.14 -4.25 3.72
CA ILE A 67 -4.63 -5.54 4.20
C ILE A 67 -4.98 -6.47 3.02
N LEU A 68 -5.71 -5.96 2.02
CA LEU A 68 -6.08 -6.72 0.82
C LEU A 68 -4.86 -7.19 0.02
N LEU A 69 -3.84 -6.34 -0.12
CA LEU A 69 -2.58 -6.70 -0.77
C LEU A 69 -1.81 -7.75 0.03
N ASN A 70 -1.78 -7.65 1.36
CA ASN A 70 -1.17 -8.68 2.20
C ASN A 70 -1.92 -10.02 2.10
N ASN A 71 -3.25 -9.98 2.12
CA ASN A 71 -4.08 -11.16 1.90
C ASN A 71 -3.78 -11.80 0.54
N ARG A 72 -3.76 -11.00 -0.54
CA ARG A 72 -3.39 -11.48 -1.89
C ARG A 72 -2.01 -12.13 -1.88
N ARG A 73 -1.01 -11.50 -1.25
CA ARG A 73 0.37 -12.03 -1.18
C ARG A 73 0.41 -13.38 -0.49
N ILE A 74 -0.27 -13.54 0.66
CA ILE A 74 -0.32 -14.79 1.40
C ILE A 74 -1.00 -15.89 0.56
N LEU A 75 -2.09 -15.57 -0.15
CA LEU A 75 -2.75 -16.53 -1.04
C LEU A 75 -1.82 -16.97 -2.17
N ASP A 76 -1.08 -16.03 -2.77
CA ASP A 76 -0.14 -16.30 -3.86
C ASP A 76 1.03 -17.17 -3.40
N GLU A 77 1.61 -16.86 -2.24
CA GLU A 77 2.66 -17.67 -1.61
C GLU A 77 2.21 -19.10 -1.29
N CYS A 78 0.97 -19.27 -0.84
CA CYS A 78 0.40 -20.59 -0.56
C CYS A 78 0.01 -21.36 -1.83
N LEU A 79 -0.35 -20.65 -2.91
CA LEU A 79 -0.73 -21.23 -4.18
C LEU A 79 0.50 -21.68 -4.99
N GLY A 80 1.57 -20.88 -4.97
CA GLY A 80 2.77 -21.11 -5.76
C GLY A 80 2.50 -21.07 -7.26
N GLU A 81 3.07 -22.01 -8.00
CA GLU A 81 2.87 -22.16 -9.46
C GLU A 81 1.57 -22.91 -9.82
N GLY A 82 0.85 -23.43 -8.84
CA GLY A 82 -0.38 -24.19 -9.05
C GLY A 82 -1.60 -23.32 -9.39
N GLU A 83 -2.63 -23.93 -9.97
CA GLU A 83 -3.93 -23.28 -10.20
C GLU A 83 -4.87 -23.38 -8.99
N LYS A 84 -4.63 -24.37 -8.12
CA LYS A 84 -5.46 -24.65 -6.94
C LYS A 84 -4.61 -25.25 -5.83
N CYS A 85 -4.82 -24.79 -4.60
CA CYS A 85 -4.16 -25.33 -3.41
C CYS A 85 -5.16 -25.51 -2.27
N THR A 86 -4.98 -26.53 -1.43
CA THR A 86 -5.83 -26.78 -0.24
C THR A 86 -4.95 -26.86 0.99
N LEU A 87 -5.26 -26.05 2.00
CA LEU A 87 -4.48 -25.92 3.23
C LEU A 87 -5.40 -25.67 4.43
N LYS A 88 -4.88 -25.75 5.66
CA LYS A 88 -5.70 -25.50 6.85
C LYS A 88 -5.90 -24.00 7.03
N LYS A 89 -7.10 -23.57 7.42
CA LYS A 89 -7.43 -22.17 7.70
C LYS A 89 -6.46 -21.55 8.71
N ARG A 90 -6.08 -22.31 9.73
CA ARG A 90 -5.13 -21.90 10.79
C ARG A 90 -3.75 -21.51 10.25
N ASP A 91 -3.28 -22.14 9.17
CA ASP A 91 -1.96 -21.87 8.61
C ASP A 91 -1.91 -20.48 7.94
N VAL A 92 -3.02 -20.08 7.32
CA VAL A 92 -3.18 -18.77 6.68
C VAL A 92 -3.42 -17.69 7.73
N ASP A 93 -4.22 -18.01 8.76
CA ASP A 93 -4.50 -17.12 9.89
C ASP A 93 -3.21 -16.77 10.65
N GLY A 94 -2.34 -17.76 10.89
CA GLY A 94 -1.03 -17.56 11.51
C GLY A 94 -0.07 -16.67 10.70
N ARG A 95 -0.28 -16.52 9.39
CA ARG A 95 0.48 -15.59 8.52
C ARG A 95 -0.09 -14.16 8.52
N GLY A 96 -1.12 -13.89 9.32
CA GLY A 96 -1.75 -12.58 9.43
C GLY A 96 -2.82 -12.31 8.37
N PHE A 97 -3.38 -13.35 7.76
CA PHE A 97 -4.48 -13.21 6.81
C PHE A 97 -5.76 -12.73 7.50
N ARG A 98 -6.49 -11.82 6.87
CA ARG A 98 -7.69 -11.21 7.42
C ARG A 98 -8.92 -11.55 6.58
N PHE A 99 -9.65 -12.62 6.94
CA PHE A 99 -10.83 -13.12 6.21
C PHE A 99 -11.95 -12.09 6.00
N LYS A 100 -12.08 -11.10 6.89
CA LYS A 100 -13.09 -10.05 6.79
C LYS A 100 -12.86 -9.07 5.63
N PHE A 101 -11.67 -9.08 5.02
CA PHE A 101 -11.31 -8.16 3.95
C PHE A 101 -11.19 -8.93 2.63
N PHE A 102 -12.14 -8.68 1.74
CA PHE A 102 -12.20 -9.21 0.39
C PHE A 102 -12.79 -8.14 -0.53
N THR A 103 -12.49 -8.22 -1.83
CA THR A 103 -12.98 -7.28 -2.85
C THR A 103 -14.30 -7.73 -3.47
N SER A 104 -14.53 -9.05 -3.54
CA SER A 104 -15.72 -9.62 -4.17
C SER A 104 -16.06 -10.97 -3.54
N CYS A 105 -17.33 -11.35 -3.58
CA CYS A 105 -17.80 -12.67 -3.17
C CYS A 105 -18.70 -13.26 -4.26
N ASP A 106 -18.47 -14.52 -4.64
CA ASP A 106 -19.29 -15.25 -5.60
C ASP A 106 -19.86 -16.49 -4.93
N SER A 107 -21.15 -16.75 -5.11
CA SER A 107 -21.81 -17.97 -4.66
C SER A 107 -22.07 -18.90 -5.83
N THR A 108 -21.73 -20.18 -5.72
CA THR A 108 -22.14 -21.19 -6.69
C THR A 108 -23.59 -21.61 -6.50
N THR A 109 -24.21 -22.20 -7.53
CA THR A 109 -25.57 -22.77 -7.46
C THR A 109 -25.74 -23.81 -6.35
N THR A 110 -24.64 -24.45 -5.93
CA THR A 110 -24.58 -25.40 -4.81
C THR A 110 -24.49 -24.74 -3.43
N GLY A 111 -24.51 -23.40 -3.35
CA GLY A 111 -24.41 -22.65 -2.10
C GLY A 111 -22.98 -22.48 -1.57
N VAL A 112 -21.94 -22.80 -2.36
CA VAL A 112 -20.55 -22.62 -1.94
C VAL A 112 -20.11 -21.20 -2.23
N GLU A 113 -19.67 -20.50 -1.19
CA GLU A 113 -19.18 -19.12 -1.29
C GLU A 113 -17.68 -19.08 -1.54
N TYR A 114 -17.28 -18.24 -2.50
CA TYR A 114 -15.90 -17.89 -2.80
C TYR A 114 -15.66 -16.43 -2.47
N TYR A 115 -14.58 -16.15 -1.77
CA TYR A 115 -14.17 -14.82 -1.34
C TYR A 115 -12.88 -14.44 -2.07
N PHE A 116 -12.86 -13.28 -2.72
CA PHE A 116 -11.75 -12.87 -3.57
C PHE A 116 -10.98 -11.69 -2.99
N CYS A 117 -9.65 -11.76 -3.05
CA CYS A 117 -8.73 -10.66 -2.86
C CYS A 117 -8.12 -10.34 -4.24
N TYR A 118 -8.78 -9.45 -4.98
CA TYR A 118 -8.47 -9.16 -6.39
C TYR A 118 -8.62 -10.42 -7.28
N ASP A 119 -7.52 -10.93 -7.84
CA ASP A 119 -7.46 -12.06 -8.76
C ASP A 119 -7.37 -13.43 -8.06
N LEU A 120 -7.10 -13.46 -6.75
CA LEU A 120 -7.01 -14.70 -5.98
C LEU A 120 -8.23 -14.88 -5.08
N GLY A 121 -8.84 -16.06 -5.14
CA GLY A 121 -10.01 -16.44 -4.37
C GLY A 121 -9.72 -17.54 -3.36
N TYR A 122 -10.54 -17.62 -2.33
CA TYR A 122 -10.56 -18.74 -1.41
C TYR A 122 -11.99 -19.15 -1.05
N LYS A 123 -12.17 -20.42 -0.69
CA LYS A 123 -13.39 -20.91 -0.05
C LYS A 123 -13.06 -21.69 1.21
N ILE A 124 -13.96 -21.62 2.19
CA ILE A 124 -13.86 -22.37 3.44
C ILE A 124 -14.75 -23.61 3.31
N VAL A 125 -14.20 -24.77 3.64
CA VAL A 125 -14.89 -26.07 3.63
C VAL A 125 -15.09 -26.54 5.07
N GLU A 126 -16.06 -27.43 5.30
CA GLU A 126 -16.53 -27.89 6.62
C GLU A 126 -15.44 -28.37 7.60
N GLU A 127 -14.30 -28.85 7.12
CA GLU A 127 -13.17 -29.31 7.97
C GLU A 127 -12.13 -28.22 8.28
N GLU A 128 -12.53 -26.95 8.36
CA GLU A 128 -11.61 -25.80 8.51
C GLU A 128 -10.50 -25.76 7.44
N ARG A 129 -10.76 -26.36 6.28
CA ARG A 129 -9.86 -26.33 5.14
C ARG A 129 -10.20 -25.15 4.25
N LEU A 130 -9.16 -24.54 3.72
CA LEU A 130 -9.23 -23.43 2.81
C LEU A 130 -8.72 -23.89 1.45
N VAL A 131 -9.54 -23.69 0.43
CA VAL A 131 -9.17 -23.96 -0.97
C VAL A 131 -8.92 -22.63 -1.64
N ILE A 132 -7.70 -22.43 -2.14
CA ILE A 132 -7.28 -21.25 -2.90
C ILE A 132 -7.46 -21.53 -4.38
N VAL A 133 -7.95 -20.55 -5.12
CA VAL A 133 -8.13 -20.57 -6.57
C VAL A 133 -7.67 -19.25 -7.18
N ARG A 134 -7.18 -19.27 -8.42
CA ARG A 134 -6.96 -18.04 -9.19
C ARG A 134 -8.15 -17.81 -10.11
N ARG A 135 -8.73 -16.60 -10.09
CA ARG A 135 -9.75 -16.22 -11.06
C ARG A 135 -9.06 -16.14 -12.42
N PRO A 136 -9.56 -16.84 -13.46
CA PRO A 136 -9.05 -16.65 -14.81
C PRO A 136 -9.22 -15.16 -15.16
N ARG A 137 -8.17 -14.53 -15.68
CA ARG A 137 -8.28 -13.15 -16.17
C ARG A 137 -9.39 -13.13 -17.20
N GLU A 138 -10.46 -12.40 -16.91
CA GLU A 138 -11.38 -11.99 -17.97
C GLU A 138 -10.53 -11.20 -18.96
N ALA A 139 -10.52 -11.63 -20.22
CA ALA A 139 -9.84 -10.92 -21.29
C ALA A 139 -10.56 -9.57 -21.45
N THR A 140 -10.07 -8.56 -20.75
CA THR A 140 -10.47 -7.17 -20.98
C THR A 140 -9.95 -6.77 -22.36
N TYR A 141 -10.89 -6.47 -23.25
CA TYR A 141 -10.73 -6.03 -24.64
C TYR A 141 -9.80 -4.82 -24.79
#